data_AF-A0A4Q3T0M0-F1
#
_entry.id   AF-A0A4Q3T0M0-F1
#
_cell.length_a   1.000
_cell.length_b   1.000
_cell.length_c   1.000
_cell.angle_alpha   90.00
_cell.angle_beta   90.00
_cell.angle_gamma   90.00
#
_symmetry.space_group_name_H-M   'P 1'
#
loop_
_entity.id
_entity.type
_entity.pdbx_description
1 polymer ?
#
loop_
_entity_poly.entity_id
_entity_poly.type
_entity_poly.pdbx_seq_one_letter_code
_entity_poly.pdbx_strand_id
1 'polypeptide(L)'
;MTGSIWPTRRFGVRQAVYLTLAFWAFTFVVFQAPALKNGGLTLWESAGYLIIVGIGAALSLMIYGATLLTRALPLSARIIVIGAVTMVAAILHSVLDPLIFVISADAFGVAAPLPPLIDAFVFNILIYVWIFGLYATVLGLVFTSLAMRDQERRLAAATAAAQEAQLAALRFQINPHFLFNTLNAVTSLIGSGRNVEAETVVVRLAEFFRASLTRGVNDLVRLGLGMPG
;
A
#
# COMPACT_ATOMS: atom_id res chain seq x y z
N MET A 1 4.56 -21.27 -4.16
CA MET A 1 5.08 -19.97 -4.64
C MET A 1 4.61 -18.87 -3.71
N THR A 2 5.46 -18.41 -2.80
CA THR A 2 5.14 -17.38 -1.80
C THR A 2 5.11 -16.00 -2.47
N GLY A 3 3.91 -15.49 -2.75
CA GLY A 3 3.72 -14.14 -3.27
C GLY A 3 4.13 -13.11 -2.22
N SER A 4 5.13 -12.29 -2.52
CA SER A 4 5.57 -11.26 -1.58
C SER A 4 4.48 -10.20 -1.43
N ILE A 5 4.05 -9.97 -0.19
CA ILE A 5 3.02 -9.00 0.24
C ILE A 5 3.51 -7.54 0.08
N TRP A 6 4.73 -7.35 -0.41
CA TRP A 6 5.37 -6.04 -0.52
C TRP A 6 5.19 -5.45 -1.92
N PRO A 7 4.85 -4.15 -2.03
CA PRO A 7 4.78 -3.46 -3.32
C PRO A 7 6.10 -3.59 -4.08
N THR A 8 6.04 -3.55 -5.42
CA THR A 8 7.23 -3.63 -6.28
C THR A 8 8.27 -2.60 -5.84
N ARG A 9 9.57 -2.97 -5.85
CA ARG A 9 10.67 -2.12 -5.34
C ARG A 9 10.63 -0.68 -5.85
N ARG A 10 10.15 -0.45 -7.09
CA ARG A 10 10.07 0.88 -7.72
C ARG A 10 8.93 1.75 -7.19
N PHE A 11 7.82 1.16 -6.74
CA PHE A 11 6.68 1.95 -6.26
C PHE A 11 7.08 2.62 -4.95
N GLY A 12 7.49 1.85 -3.94
CA GLY A 12 7.80 2.32 -2.59
C GLY A 12 8.91 3.39 -2.50
N VAL A 13 9.88 3.40 -3.43
CA VAL A 13 10.96 4.40 -3.45
C VAL A 13 10.41 5.80 -3.70
N ARG A 14 9.50 5.97 -4.66
CA ARG A 14 8.97 7.30 -5.00
C ARG A 14 8.18 7.90 -3.84
N GLN A 15 7.34 7.10 -3.18
CA GLN A 15 6.59 7.60 -2.02
C GLN A 15 7.51 7.92 -0.84
N ALA A 16 8.56 7.12 -0.61
CA ALA A 16 9.54 7.42 0.42
C ALA A 16 10.30 8.73 0.15
N VAL A 17 10.70 8.99 -1.10
CA VAL A 17 11.35 10.26 -1.48
C VAL A 17 10.40 11.44 -1.28
N TYR A 18 9.16 11.36 -1.78
CA TYR A 18 8.19 12.45 -1.60
C TYR A 18 7.87 12.68 -0.12
N LEU A 19 7.71 11.62 0.67
CA LEU A 19 7.51 11.73 2.11
C LEU A 19 8.70 12.40 2.79
N THR A 20 9.94 11.98 2.47
CA THR A 20 11.15 12.55 3.07
C THR A 20 11.24 14.05 2.77
N LEU A 21 11.08 14.44 1.51
CA LEU A 21 11.13 15.84 1.10
C LEU A 21 10.04 16.67 1.76
N ALA A 22 8.79 16.18 1.75
CA ALA A 22 7.66 16.89 2.35
C ALA A 22 7.80 17.01 3.88
N PHE A 23 8.25 15.95 4.55
CA PHE A 23 8.44 15.91 5.99
C PHE A 23 9.52 16.91 6.41
N TRP A 24 10.68 16.88 5.78
CA TRP A 24 11.80 17.76 6.12
C TRP A 24 11.55 19.22 5.70
N ALA A 25 10.82 19.47 4.60
CA ALA A 25 10.35 20.81 4.27
C ALA A 25 9.36 21.35 5.32
N PHE A 26 8.44 20.51 5.80
CA PHE A 26 7.54 20.88 6.89
C PHE A 26 8.31 21.16 8.19
N THR A 27 9.25 20.30 8.56
CA THR A 27 10.13 20.51 9.73
C THR A 27 10.89 21.83 9.60
N PHE A 28 11.49 22.13 8.44
CA PHE A 28 12.15 23.41 8.20
C PHE A 28 11.23 24.58 8.54
N VAL A 29 10.03 24.62 7.95
CA VAL A 29 9.06 25.71 8.16
C VAL A 29 8.67 25.85 9.64
N VAL A 30 8.40 24.75 10.32
CA VAL A 30 8.02 24.77 11.74
C VAL A 30 9.14 25.32 12.62
N PHE A 31 10.37 24.91 12.38
CA PHE A 31 11.52 25.37 13.17
C PHE A 31 11.93 26.82 12.88
N GLN A 32 11.42 27.45 11.81
CA GLN A 32 11.60 28.89 11.58
C GLN A 32 10.62 29.77 12.38
N ALA A 33 9.60 29.19 13.01
CA ALA A 33 8.57 29.98 13.70
C ALA A 33 9.11 30.94 14.78
N PRO A 34 10.09 30.56 15.62
CA PRO A 34 10.66 31.48 16.61
C PRO A 34 11.36 32.68 15.98
N ALA A 35 12.00 32.50 14.82
CA ALA A 35 12.73 33.57 14.14
C ALA A 35 11.80 34.66 13.58
N LEU A 36 10.55 34.32 13.24
CA LEU A 36 9.55 35.30 12.81
C LEU A 36 9.27 36.37 13.88
N LYS A 37 9.41 36.03 15.17
CA LYS A 37 9.26 36.99 16.27
C LYS A 37 10.44 37.97 16.37
N ASN A 38 11.61 37.59 15.86
CA ASN A 38 12.87 38.31 16.03
C ASN A 38 13.32 39.07 14.77
N GLY A 39 12.41 39.29 13.81
CA GLY A 39 12.73 39.98 12.55
C GLY A 39 13.22 39.07 11.42
N GLY A 40 13.08 37.75 11.58
CA GLY A 40 13.50 36.75 10.61
C GLY A 40 14.86 36.13 10.92
N LEU A 41 15.33 35.27 10.03
CA LEU A 41 16.64 34.62 10.14
C LEU A 41 17.70 35.44 9.43
N THR A 42 18.89 35.46 10.02
CA THR A 42 20.10 35.87 9.32
C THR A 42 20.49 34.82 8.26
N LEU A 43 21.42 35.19 7.36
CA LEU A 43 21.89 34.29 6.30
C LEU A 43 22.59 33.04 6.84
N TRP A 44 23.41 33.19 7.88
CA TRP A 44 24.15 32.06 8.46
C TRP A 44 23.24 31.10 9.24
N GLU A 45 22.20 31.61 9.93
CA GLU A 45 21.20 30.74 10.57
C GLU A 45 20.42 29.97 9.52
N SER A 46 20.00 30.65 8.44
CA SER A 46 19.29 30.01 7.32
C SER A 46 20.13 28.90 6.68
N ALA A 47 21.42 29.15 6.46
CA ALA A 47 22.36 28.14 5.96
C ALA A 47 22.49 26.95 6.92
N GLY A 48 22.61 27.21 8.22
CA GLY A 48 22.68 26.18 9.27
C GLY A 48 21.45 25.28 9.27
N TYR A 49 20.25 25.87 9.24
CA TYR A 49 18.99 25.11 9.16
C TYR A 49 18.88 24.28 7.89
N LEU A 50 19.32 24.79 6.73
CA LEU A 50 19.30 24.02 5.48
C LEU A 50 20.23 22.79 5.56
N ILE A 51 21.41 22.94 6.17
CA ILE A 51 22.35 21.82 6.38
C ILE A 51 21.76 20.78 7.33
N ILE A 52 21.18 21.22 8.45
CA ILE A 52 20.48 20.35 9.43
C ILE A 52 19.38 19.55 8.76
N VAL A 53 18.52 20.21 7.97
CA VAL A 53 17.42 19.56 7.25
C VAL A 53 17.95 18.56 6.21
N GLY A 54 19.03 18.89 5.51
CA GLY A 54 19.70 18.00 4.57
C GLY A 54 20.27 16.75 5.25
N ILE A 55 20.95 16.91 6.39
CA ILE A 55 21.49 15.80 7.20
C ILE A 55 20.35 14.95 7.75
N GLY A 56 19.28 15.58 8.25
CA GLY A 56 18.07 14.90 8.66
C GLY A 56 17.48 14.01 7.56
N ALA A 57 17.32 14.56 6.36
CA ALA A 57 16.84 13.82 5.19
C ALA A 57 17.77 12.67 4.80
N ALA A 58 19.09 12.85 4.91
CA ALA A 58 20.06 11.79 4.66
C ALA A 58 19.97 10.67 5.73
N LEU A 59 19.86 11.02 7.01
CA LEU A 59 19.71 10.06 8.11
C LEU A 59 18.39 9.28 8.01
N SER A 60 17.32 9.87 7.46
CA SER A 60 16.07 9.18 7.15
C SER A 60 16.24 7.99 6.18
N LEU A 61 17.33 7.95 5.40
CA LEU A 61 17.67 6.80 4.54
C LEU A 61 18.03 5.56 5.36
N MET A 62 18.59 5.72 6.57
CA MET A 62 18.87 4.59 7.46
C MET A 62 17.57 3.91 7.90
N ILE A 63 16.57 4.70 8.28
CA ILE A 63 15.23 4.21 8.68
C ILE A 63 14.52 3.56 7.49
N TYR A 64 14.64 4.16 6.31
CA TYR A 64 14.14 3.58 5.06
C TYR A 64 14.79 2.22 4.75
N GLY A 65 16.13 2.16 4.80
CA GLY A 65 16.89 0.92 4.62
C GLY A 65 16.49 -0.16 5.62
N ALA A 66 16.39 0.19 6.91
CA ALA A 66 15.95 -0.71 7.96
C ALA A 66 14.53 -1.24 7.70
N THR A 67 13.62 -0.38 7.23
CA THR A 67 12.25 -0.76 6.87
C THR A 67 12.22 -1.79 5.72
N LEU A 68 13.09 -1.64 4.72
CA LEU A 68 13.20 -2.58 3.62
C LEU A 68 13.85 -3.92 4.03
N LEU A 69 14.88 -3.86 4.87
CA LEU A 69 15.63 -5.05 5.30
C LEU A 69 14.83 -5.92 6.29
N THR A 70 14.00 -5.30 7.14
CA THR A 70 13.21 -5.99 8.17
C THR A 70 11.83 -6.45 7.70
N ARG A 71 11.52 -6.31 6.41
CA ARG A 71 10.20 -6.56 5.82
C ARG A 71 9.70 -8.00 5.92
N ALA A 72 10.62 -8.96 6.07
CA ALA A 72 10.32 -10.38 6.23
C ALA A 72 10.33 -10.84 7.69
N LEU A 73 10.73 -9.96 8.62
CA LEU A 73 10.79 -10.27 10.04
C LEU A 73 9.40 -10.18 10.67
N PRO A 74 9.17 -10.89 11.80
CA PRO A 74 7.98 -10.67 12.60
C PRO A 74 7.91 -9.21 13.10
N LEU A 75 6.68 -8.74 13.36
CA LEU A 75 6.42 -7.35 13.70
C LEU A 75 7.24 -6.86 14.90
N SER A 76 7.41 -7.68 15.94
CA SER A 76 8.20 -7.35 17.13
C SER A 76 9.66 -7.06 16.80
N ALA A 77 10.32 -7.95 16.06
CA ALA A 77 11.71 -7.77 15.63
C ALA A 77 11.86 -6.54 14.73
N ARG A 78 10.90 -6.29 13.84
CA ARG A 78 10.88 -5.10 12.99
C ARG A 78 10.78 -3.80 13.80
N ILE A 79 9.90 -3.74 14.80
CA ILE A 79 9.75 -2.58 15.69
C ILE A 79 11.05 -2.32 16.44
N ILE A 80 11.70 -3.37 16.97
CA ILE A 80 12.96 -3.24 17.70
C ILE A 80 14.06 -2.67 16.80
N VAL A 81 14.25 -3.24 15.61
CA VAL A 81 15.31 -2.78 14.69
C VAL A 81 15.06 -1.36 14.21
N ILE A 82 13.83 -1.02 13.82
CA ILE A 82 13.50 0.35 13.39
C ILE A 82 13.67 1.32 14.56
N GLY A 83 13.22 0.96 15.76
CA GLY A 83 13.41 1.78 16.96
C GLY A 83 14.88 2.05 17.28
N ALA A 84 15.73 1.03 17.18
CA ALA A 84 17.17 1.16 17.38
C ALA A 84 17.81 2.08 16.32
N VAL A 85 17.45 1.91 15.04
CA VAL A 85 17.97 2.76 13.95
C VAL A 85 17.50 4.21 14.09
N THR A 86 16.24 4.42 14.49
CA THR A 86 15.69 5.74 14.83
C THR A 86 16.47 6.40 15.97
N MET A 87 16.81 5.63 17.02
CA MET A 87 17.60 6.13 18.14
C MET A 87 19.01 6.55 17.69
N VAL A 88 19.67 5.74 16.85
CA VAL A 88 20.98 6.08 16.29
C VAL A 88 20.91 7.36 15.46
N ALA A 89 19.91 7.49 14.57
CA ALA A 89 19.71 8.70 13.79
C ALA A 89 19.48 9.94 14.68
N ALA A 90 18.68 9.81 15.73
CA ALA A 90 18.42 10.90 16.68
C ALA A 90 19.69 11.31 17.45
N ILE A 91 20.48 10.36 17.93
CA ILE A 91 21.75 10.63 18.63
C ILE A 91 22.73 11.35 17.69
N LEU A 92 22.92 10.84 16.48
CA LEU A 92 23.79 11.47 15.48
C LEU A 92 23.35 12.91 15.20
N HIS A 93 22.06 13.13 14.96
CA HIS A 93 21.56 14.47 14.67
C HIS A 93 21.71 15.42 15.86
N SER A 94 21.47 14.93 17.09
CA SER A 94 21.59 15.74 18.31
C SER A 94 23.00 16.24 18.58
N VAL A 95 24.01 15.43 18.24
CA VAL A 95 25.42 15.80 18.35
C VAL A 95 25.84 16.75 17.23
N LEU A 96 25.35 16.54 16.01
CA LEU A 96 25.72 17.32 14.84
C LEU A 96 25.13 18.73 14.85
N ASP A 97 23.90 18.90 15.33
CA ASP A 97 23.16 20.17 15.33
C ASP A 97 23.98 21.37 15.85
N PRO A 98 24.49 21.37 17.11
CA PRO A 98 25.26 22.51 17.62
C PRO A 98 26.56 22.74 16.84
N LEU A 99 27.18 21.67 16.31
CA LEU A 99 28.40 21.78 15.50
C LEU A 99 28.10 22.46 14.15
N ILE A 100 26.96 22.14 13.53
CA ILE A 100 26.55 22.73 12.26
C ILE A 100 26.31 24.23 12.41
N PHE A 101 25.67 24.68 13.49
CA PHE A 101 25.46 26.11 13.71
C PHE A 101 26.76 26.87 13.93
N VAL A 102 27.73 26.29 14.64
CA VAL A 102 29.06 26.90 14.81
C VAL A 102 29.82 26.96 13.48
N ILE A 103 29.82 25.86 12.71
CA ILE A 103 30.45 25.82 11.38
C ILE A 103 29.78 26.82 10.43
N SER A 104 28.45 26.92 10.47
CA SER A 104 27.70 27.86 9.65
C SER A 104 28.02 29.30 10.04
N ALA A 105 28.06 29.63 11.33
CA ALA A 105 28.43 30.98 11.77
C ALA A 105 29.85 31.36 11.34
N ASP A 106 30.82 30.46 11.54
CA ASP A 106 32.22 30.66 11.18
C ASP A 106 32.41 30.89 9.67
N ALA A 107 31.70 30.13 8.84
CA ALA A 107 31.72 30.29 7.37
C ALA A 107 31.26 31.69 6.89
N PHE A 108 30.49 32.41 7.73
CA PHE A 108 30.04 33.78 7.47
C PHE A 108 30.79 34.82 8.32
N GLY A 109 31.88 34.43 8.99
CA GLY A 109 32.69 35.33 9.83
C GLY A 109 31.99 35.75 11.14
N VAL A 110 31.00 35.00 11.59
CA VAL A 110 30.25 35.25 12.83
C VAL A 110 30.79 34.36 13.94
N ALA A 111 31.24 34.98 15.04
CA ALA A 111 31.66 34.23 16.21
C ALA A 111 30.44 33.68 16.96
N ALA A 112 30.18 32.38 16.83
CA ALA A 112 29.18 31.65 17.61
C ALA A 112 29.89 30.66 18.55
N PRO A 113 29.84 30.85 19.88
CA PRO A 113 30.44 29.91 20.80
C PRO A 113 29.67 28.59 20.81
N LEU A 114 30.39 27.48 20.99
CA LEU A 114 29.75 26.18 21.22
C LEU A 114 28.88 26.27 22.49
N PRO A 115 27.60 25.87 22.42
CA PRO A 115 26.76 25.80 23.61
C PRO A 115 27.28 24.69 24.55
N PRO A 116 26.88 24.71 25.84
CA PRO A 116 27.16 23.61 26.76
C PRO A 116 26.69 22.28 26.15
N LEU A 117 27.63 21.38 25.84
CA LEU A 117 27.35 20.20 25.01
C LEU A 117 26.31 19.27 25.64
N ILE A 118 26.31 19.15 26.97
CA ILE A 118 25.36 18.29 27.69
C ILE A 118 23.95 18.85 27.56
N ASP A 119 23.75 20.15 27.82
CA ASP A 119 22.42 20.78 27.76
C ASP A 119 21.87 20.79 26.33
N ALA A 120 22.73 21.12 25.36
CA ALA A 120 22.38 21.08 23.94
C ALA A 120 22.00 19.66 23.52
N PHE A 121 22.78 18.65 23.92
CA PHE A 121 22.48 17.25 23.62
C PHE A 121 21.14 16.81 24.24
N VAL A 122 20.91 17.08 25.53
CA VAL A 122 19.68 16.69 26.24
C VAL A 122 18.44 17.34 25.62
N PHE A 123 18.53 18.61 25.24
CA PHE A 123 17.42 19.28 24.56
C PHE A 123 17.18 18.69 23.16
N ASN A 124 18.25 18.54 22.37
CA ASN A 124 18.16 18.08 20.99
C ASN A 124 17.69 16.63 20.88
N ILE A 125 18.16 15.74 21.76
CA ILE A 125 17.78 14.32 21.70
C ILE A 125 16.29 14.12 21.92
N LEU A 126 15.68 14.89 22.83
CA LEU A 126 14.24 14.84 23.04
C LEU A 126 13.48 15.21 21.78
N ILE A 127 13.91 16.26 21.08
CA ILE A 127 13.31 16.72 19.83
C ILE A 127 13.50 15.68 18.72
N TYR A 128 14.74 15.24 18.49
CA TYR A 128 15.06 14.36 17.36
C TYR A 128 14.51 12.96 17.51
N VAL A 129 14.37 12.43 18.73
CA VAL A 129 13.66 11.16 18.97
C VAL A 129 12.20 11.26 18.49
N TRP A 130 11.51 12.35 18.77
CA TRP A 130 10.13 12.56 18.31
C TRP A 130 10.07 12.79 16.80
N ILE A 131 10.97 13.59 16.22
CA ILE A 131 11.00 13.86 14.77
C ILE A 131 11.24 12.55 13.99
N PHE A 132 12.30 11.82 14.31
CA PHE A 132 12.60 10.56 13.60
C PHE A 132 11.61 9.46 13.94
N GLY A 133 11.08 9.41 15.17
CA GLY A 133 10.02 8.48 15.57
C GLY A 133 8.73 8.70 14.79
N LEU A 134 8.31 9.95 14.62
CA LEU A 134 7.16 10.31 13.79
C LEU A 134 7.41 9.96 12.32
N TYR A 135 8.58 10.31 11.78
CA TYR A 135 8.97 9.93 10.42
C TYR A 135 8.91 8.42 10.20
N ALA A 136 9.51 7.62 11.11
CA ALA A 136 9.48 6.16 11.04
C ALA A 136 8.06 5.60 11.09
N THR A 137 7.19 6.18 11.92
CA THR A 137 5.78 5.80 12.05
C THR A 137 5.01 6.08 10.76
N VAL A 138 5.13 7.29 10.20
CA VAL A 138 4.46 7.68 8.96
C VAL A 138 4.97 6.84 7.78
N LEU A 139 6.28 6.62 7.70
CA LEU A 139 6.88 5.74 6.69
C LEU A 139 6.31 4.31 6.82
N GLY A 140 6.27 3.77 8.04
CA GLY A 140 5.67 2.47 8.34
C GLY A 140 4.21 2.37 7.85
N LEU A 141 3.40 3.38 8.14
CA LEU A 141 1.98 3.48 7.72
C LEU A 141 1.81 3.56 6.20
N VAL A 142 2.67 4.33 5.51
CA VAL A 142 2.67 4.40 4.04
C VAL A 142 2.99 3.02 3.46
N PHE A 143 4.01 2.35 3.98
CA PHE A 143 4.39 1.02 3.48
C PHE A 143 3.32 -0.04 3.73
N THR A 144 2.70 -0.06 4.90
CA THR A 144 1.61 -1.01 5.21
C THR A 144 0.36 -0.73 4.39
N SER A 145 -0.04 0.53 4.22
CA SER A 145 -1.21 0.89 3.40
C SER A 145 -1.01 0.53 1.92
N LEU A 146 0.20 0.68 1.39
CA LEU A 146 0.53 0.26 0.03
C LEU A 146 0.48 -1.27 -0.13
N ALA A 147 0.98 -2.02 0.87
CA ALA A 147 0.90 -3.48 0.88
C ALA A 147 -0.55 -3.98 0.93
N MET A 148 -1.39 -3.37 1.78
CA MET A 148 -2.81 -3.72 1.90
C MET A 148 -3.56 -3.49 0.59
N ARG A 149 -3.34 -2.35 -0.07
CA ARG A 149 -3.95 -2.04 -1.37
C ARG A 149 -3.55 -3.03 -2.47
N ASP A 150 -2.31 -3.51 -2.46
CA ASP A 150 -1.87 -4.53 -3.43
C ASP A 150 -2.56 -5.87 -3.16
N GLN A 151 -2.69 -6.27 -1.90
CA GLN A 151 -3.40 -7.48 -1.51
C GLN A 151 -4.88 -7.43 -1.88
N GLU A 152 -5.57 -6.32 -1.59
CA GLU A 152 -6.98 -6.11 -1.97
C GLU A 152 -7.17 -6.24 -3.49
N ARG A 153 -6.29 -5.62 -4.29
CA ARG A 153 -6.35 -5.73 -5.75
C ARG A 153 -6.18 -7.16 -6.25
N ARG A 154 -5.24 -7.91 -5.67
CA ARG A 154 -5.03 -9.32 -6.04
C ARG A 154 -6.22 -10.19 -5.67
N LEU A 155 -6.81 -9.96 -4.50
CA LEU A 155 -8.02 -10.66 -4.07
C LEU A 155 -9.19 -10.35 -5.00
N ALA A 156 -9.40 -9.09 -5.35
CA ALA A 156 -10.43 -8.67 -6.30
C ALA A 156 -10.23 -9.25 -7.72
N ALA A 157 -8.98 -9.33 -8.18
CA ALA A 157 -8.68 -9.96 -9.47
C ALA A 157 -8.93 -11.47 -9.43
N ALA A 158 -8.56 -12.15 -8.34
CA ALA A 158 -8.79 -13.58 -8.17
C ALA A 158 -10.29 -13.91 -8.06
N THR A 159 -11.07 -13.08 -7.36
CA THR A 159 -12.52 -13.27 -7.25
C THR A 159 -13.21 -13.06 -8.58
N ALA A 160 -12.82 -12.04 -9.35
CA ALA A 160 -13.33 -11.80 -10.70
C ALA A 160 -13.03 -12.98 -11.64
N ALA A 161 -11.79 -13.49 -11.63
CA ALA A 161 -11.40 -14.65 -12.44
C ALA A 161 -12.18 -15.92 -12.05
N ALA A 162 -12.43 -16.13 -10.75
CA ALA A 162 -13.25 -17.25 -10.28
C ALA A 162 -14.71 -17.16 -10.75
N GLN A 163 -15.30 -15.96 -10.71
CA GLN A 163 -16.66 -15.71 -11.21
C GLN A 163 -16.76 -15.96 -12.72
N GLU A 164 -15.77 -15.49 -13.49
CA GLU A 164 -15.72 -15.72 -14.93
C GLU A 164 -15.60 -17.22 -15.26
N ALA A 165 -14.77 -17.97 -14.53
CA ALA A 165 -14.67 -19.42 -14.68
C ALA A 165 -15.97 -20.15 -14.34
N GLN A 166 -16.68 -19.73 -13.29
CA GLN A 166 -17.99 -20.28 -12.94
C GLN A 166 -19.03 -20.01 -14.03
N LEU A 167 -19.05 -18.79 -14.59
CA LEU A 167 -19.93 -18.44 -15.71
C LEU A 167 -19.60 -19.25 -16.96
N ALA A 168 -18.31 -19.45 -17.27
CA ALA A 168 -17.87 -20.28 -18.39
C ALA A 168 -18.30 -21.74 -18.21
N ALA A 169 -18.11 -22.31 -17.01
CA ALA A 169 -18.56 -23.67 -16.69
C ALA A 169 -20.08 -23.82 -16.82
N LEU A 170 -20.85 -22.84 -16.35
CA LEU A 170 -22.31 -22.84 -16.49
C LEU A 170 -22.76 -22.79 -17.96
N ARG A 171 -22.07 -21.99 -18.80
CA ARG A 171 -22.29 -21.98 -20.25
C ARG A 171 -21.95 -23.32 -20.90
N PHE A 172 -20.87 -23.99 -20.48
CA PHE A 172 -20.52 -25.32 -20.97
C PHE A 172 -21.52 -26.41 -20.58
N GLN A 173 -22.21 -26.28 -19.44
CA GLN A 173 -23.27 -27.22 -19.04
C GLN A 173 -24.49 -27.18 -19.97
N ILE A 174 -24.75 -26.06 -20.65
CA ILE A 174 -25.72 -26.02 -21.75
C ILE A 174 -25.00 -26.47 -23.01
N ASN A 175 -25.13 -27.74 -23.40
CA ASN A 175 -24.50 -28.25 -24.62
C ASN A 175 -25.14 -27.57 -25.86
N PRO A 176 -24.46 -26.63 -26.55
CA PRO A 176 -25.06 -25.93 -27.67
C PRO A 176 -25.31 -26.87 -28.85
N HIS A 177 -24.48 -27.91 -29.01
CA HIS A 177 -24.65 -28.92 -30.05
C HIS A 177 -25.90 -29.78 -29.80
N PHE A 178 -26.24 -30.08 -28.54
CA PHE A 178 -27.52 -30.72 -28.23
C PHE A 178 -28.69 -29.85 -28.71
N LEU A 179 -28.66 -28.55 -28.42
CA LEU A 179 -29.71 -27.62 -28.86
C LEU A 179 -29.84 -27.61 -30.40
N PHE A 180 -28.73 -27.44 -31.11
CA PHE A 180 -28.71 -27.45 -32.58
C PHE A 180 -29.20 -28.78 -33.14
N ASN A 181 -28.78 -29.91 -32.55
CA ASN A 181 -29.23 -31.23 -32.99
C ASN A 181 -30.72 -31.45 -32.76
N THR A 182 -31.25 -31.02 -31.62
CA THR A 182 -32.68 -31.12 -31.35
C THR A 182 -33.48 -30.23 -32.30
N LEU A 183 -33.03 -29.00 -32.56
CA LEU A 183 -33.69 -28.11 -33.53
C LEU A 183 -33.65 -28.67 -34.95
N ASN A 184 -32.50 -29.18 -35.41
CA ASN A 184 -32.39 -29.80 -36.73
C ASN A 184 -33.28 -31.04 -36.86
N ALA A 185 -33.40 -31.86 -35.82
CA ALA A 185 -34.32 -33.00 -35.79
C ALA A 185 -35.77 -32.55 -35.91
N VAL A 186 -36.17 -31.48 -35.21
CA VAL A 186 -37.51 -30.88 -35.32
C VAL A 186 -37.76 -30.36 -36.75
N THR A 187 -36.81 -29.62 -37.33
CA THR A 187 -36.94 -29.11 -38.71
C THR A 187 -37.07 -30.24 -39.74
N SER A 188 -36.31 -31.33 -39.58
CA SER A 188 -36.43 -32.51 -40.43
C SER A 188 -37.78 -33.22 -40.29
N LEU A 189 -38.31 -33.34 -39.06
CA LEU A 189 -39.61 -33.95 -38.80
C LEU A 189 -40.74 -33.15 -39.47
N ILE A 190 -40.70 -31.82 -39.35
CA ILE A 190 -41.65 -30.92 -40.03
C ILE A 190 -41.55 -31.06 -41.55
N GLY A 191 -40.34 -31.02 -42.11
CA GLY A 191 -40.12 -31.18 -43.55
C GLY A 191 -40.58 -32.52 -44.12
N SER A 192 -40.60 -33.57 -43.28
CA SER A 192 -41.12 -34.90 -43.63
C SER A 192 -42.62 -35.09 -43.39
N GLY A 193 -43.35 -34.04 -42.98
CA GLY A 193 -44.79 -34.08 -42.69
C GLY A 193 -45.16 -34.72 -41.35
N ARG A 194 -44.18 -35.07 -40.50
CA ARG A 194 -44.35 -35.73 -39.20
C ARG A 194 -44.58 -34.71 -38.07
N ASN A 195 -45.58 -33.85 -38.24
CA ASN A 195 -45.80 -32.68 -37.39
C ASN A 195 -46.09 -33.04 -35.91
N VAL A 196 -46.82 -34.12 -35.64
CA VAL A 196 -47.15 -34.57 -34.28
C VAL A 196 -45.90 -34.98 -33.49
N GLU A 197 -44.93 -35.61 -34.16
CA GLU A 197 -43.66 -36.00 -33.53
C GLU A 197 -42.76 -34.79 -33.30
N ALA A 198 -42.73 -33.85 -34.24
CA ALA A 198 -42.03 -32.57 -34.08
C ALA A 198 -42.55 -31.80 -32.85
N GLU A 199 -43.88 -31.72 -32.68
CA GLU A 199 -44.52 -31.09 -31.53
C GLU A 199 -44.11 -31.77 -30.21
N THR A 200 -44.08 -33.11 -30.18
CA THR A 200 -43.65 -33.88 -29.01
C THR A 200 -42.20 -33.58 -28.61
N VAL A 201 -41.28 -33.47 -29.58
CA VAL A 201 -39.87 -33.13 -29.32
C VAL A 201 -39.74 -31.71 -28.76
N VAL A 202 -40.52 -30.75 -29.29
CA VAL A 202 -40.54 -29.37 -28.81
C VAL A 202 -41.04 -29.28 -27.37
N VAL A 203 -42.12 -30.00 -27.03
CA VAL A 203 -42.66 -30.05 -25.66
C VAL A 203 -41.62 -30.63 -24.69
N ARG A 204 -40.97 -31.75 -25.03
CA ARG A 204 -39.93 -32.35 -24.19
C ARG A 204 -38.70 -31.46 -24.03
N LEU A 205 -38.33 -30.71 -25.07
CA LEU A 205 -37.25 -29.74 -25.00
C LEU A 205 -37.61 -28.59 -24.03
N ALA A 206 -38.85 -28.10 -24.08
CA ALA A 206 -39.34 -27.08 -23.15
C ALA A 206 -39.36 -27.57 -21.69
N GLU A 207 -39.79 -28.81 -21.45
CA GLU A 207 -39.74 -29.44 -20.12
C GLU A 207 -38.31 -29.61 -19.61
N PHE A 208 -37.38 -30.04 -20.48
CA PHE A 208 -35.96 -30.16 -20.14
C PHE A 208 -35.34 -28.81 -19.75
N PHE A 209 -35.62 -27.73 -20.48
CA PHE A 209 -35.15 -26.39 -20.14
C PHE A 209 -35.77 -25.88 -18.84
N ARG A 210 -37.08 -26.08 -18.64
CA ARG A 210 -37.76 -25.72 -17.40
C ARG A 210 -37.14 -26.45 -16.20
N ALA A 211 -36.86 -27.75 -16.32
CA ALA A 211 -36.23 -28.54 -15.27
C ALA A 211 -34.77 -28.09 -15.00
N SER A 212 -34.01 -27.76 -16.04
CA SER A 212 -32.61 -27.31 -15.93
C SER A 212 -32.50 -25.93 -15.27
N LEU A 213 -33.38 -24.99 -15.62
CA LEU A 213 -33.41 -23.64 -15.04
C LEU A 213 -33.91 -23.64 -13.58
N THR A 214 -34.88 -24.49 -13.24
CA THR A 214 -35.42 -24.58 -11.88
C THR A 214 -34.40 -25.17 -10.89
N ARG A 215 -33.51 -26.08 -11.36
CA ARG A 215 -32.40 -26.60 -10.53
C ARG A 215 -31.32 -25.55 -10.27
N GLY A 216 -30.97 -24.74 -11.28
CA GLY A 216 -29.98 -23.67 -11.13
C GLY A 216 -30.37 -22.59 -10.11
N VAL A 217 -31.66 -22.30 -9.97
CA VAL A 217 -32.17 -21.36 -8.94
C VAL A 217 -32.04 -21.94 -7.53
N ASN A 218 -32.27 -23.24 -7.35
CA ASN A 218 -32.18 -23.87 -6.02
C ASN A 218 -30.74 -24.03 -5.51
N ASP A 219 -29.75 -24.22 -6.39
CA ASP A 219 -28.33 -24.27 -5.98
C ASP A 219 -27.77 -22.89 -5.63
N LEU A 220 -28.23 -21.82 -6.28
CA LEU A 220 -27.87 -20.43 -5.93
C LEU A 220 -28.47 -20.00 -4.58
N VAL A 221 -29.70 -20.43 -4.26
CA VAL A 221 -30.34 -20.16 -2.95
C VAL A 221 -29.68 -20.95 -1.81
N ARG A 222 -29.21 -22.18 -2.07
CA ARG A 222 -28.43 -22.97 -1.08
C ARG A 222 -27.03 -22.41 -0.81
N LEU A 223 -26.38 -21.82 -1.81
CA LEU A 223 -25.06 -21.19 -1.63
C LEU A 223 -25.13 -19.80 -0.97
N GLY A 224 -26.26 -19.09 -1.05
CA GLY A 224 -26.48 -17.80 -0.39
C GLY A 224 -26.95 -17.87 1.07
N LEU A 225 -27.45 -19.02 1.53
CA LEU A 225 -28.00 -19.21 2.89
C LEU A 225 -27.16 -20.14 3.78
N GLY A 226 -25.96 -20.53 3.33
CA GLY A 226 -25.02 -21.36 4.08
C GLY A 226 -24.02 -20.57 4.92
N MET A 227 -24.48 -19.67 5.78
CA MET A 227 -23.71 -19.23 6.96
C MET A 227 -24.52 -19.60 8.21
N PRO A 228 -24.20 -20.71 8.90
CA PRO A 228 -24.56 -20.87 10.30
C PRO A 228 -23.63 -20.02 11.16
N GLY A 229 -24.17 -19.46 12.24
CA GLY A 229 -23.46 -18.65 13.22
C GLY A 229 -22.43 -19.41 14.04
#